data_AF-A0A7V4LC22-F1
#
_entry.id   AF-A0A7V4LC22-F1
#
_cell.length_a   1.000
_cell.length_b   1.000
_cell.length_c   1.000
_cell.angle_alpha   90.00
_cell.angle_beta   90.00
_cell.angle_gamma   90.00
#
_symmetry.space_group_name_H-M   'P 1'
#
loop_
_entity.id
_entity.type
_entity.pdbx_description
1 polymer ?
#
loop_
_entity_poly.entity_id
_entity_poly.type
_entity_poly.pdbx_seq_one_letter_code
_entity_poly.pdbx_strand_id
1 'polypeptide(L)'
;MQVDWPGFHQGRGIQADIRLHCPAEHESMTIVIPIEQKRFYYNRKINCMPAEGELRYGDFYERLEPRRAIGSLDWGRGVWAYSSFWNWACGWKNDPRVF
;
A
#
# COMPACT_ATOMS: atom_id res chain seq x y z
N MET A 1 2.47 7.45 -7.37
CA MET A 1 3.70 7.59 -6.56
C MET A 1 4.87 7.52 -7.51
N GLN A 2 5.80 8.45 -7.37
CA GLN A 2 7.04 8.46 -8.16
C GLN A 2 8.23 8.41 -7.21
N VAL A 3 9.23 7.60 -7.57
CA VAL A 3 10.49 7.44 -6.85
C VAL A 3 11.60 7.45 -7.88
N ASP A 4 12.63 8.26 -7.63
CA ASP A 4 13.89 8.21 -8.35
C ASP A 4 15.03 8.35 -7.34
N TRP A 5 15.70 7.24 -7.04
CA TRP A 5 16.78 7.22 -6.06
C TRP A 5 17.95 6.36 -6.56
N PRO A 6 18.90 6.96 -7.30
CA PRO A 6 20.05 6.23 -7.85
C PRO A 6 20.98 5.62 -6.79
N GLY A 7 21.13 6.27 -5.62
CA GLY A 7 21.98 5.80 -4.53
C GLY A 7 21.41 4.65 -3.69
N PHE A 8 20.16 4.24 -3.93
CA PHE A 8 19.49 3.21 -3.14
C PHE A 8 20.25 1.88 -3.19
N HIS A 9 20.32 1.18 -2.05
CA HIS A 9 20.98 -0.12 -1.90
C HIS A 9 22.40 -0.15 -2.51
N GLN A 10 23.32 0.63 -1.91
CA GLN A 10 24.73 0.70 -2.33
C GLN A 10 24.92 1.12 -3.80
N GLY A 11 24.08 2.04 -4.28
CA GLY A 11 24.17 2.55 -5.66
C GLY A 11 23.54 1.66 -6.74
N ARG A 12 22.85 0.58 -6.36
CA ARG A 12 22.04 -0.22 -7.30
C ARG A 12 20.91 0.60 -7.93
N GLY A 13 20.36 1.54 -7.17
CA GLY A 13 19.31 2.44 -7.62
C GLY A 13 17.92 1.81 -7.64
N ILE A 14 16.92 2.66 -7.48
CA ILE A 14 15.51 2.31 -7.66
C ILE A 14 14.79 3.46 -8.34
N GLN A 15 13.96 3.13 -9.34
CA GLN A 15 13.05 4.07 -9.98
C GLN A 15 11.68 3.43 -10.10
N ALA A 16 10.63 4.19 -9.83
CA ALA A 16 9.27 3.70 -9.96
C ALA A 16 8.32 4.85 -10.29
N ASP A 17 7.38 4.61 -11.22
CA ASP A 17 6.16 5.41 -11.37
C ASP A 17 5.00 4.44 -11.31
N ILE A 18 4.24 4.48 -10.21
CA ILE A 18 3.15 3.57 -9.93
C ILE A 18 1.88 4.36 -9.63
N ARG A 19 0.80 4.07 -10.35
CA ARG A 19 -0.54 4.60 -10.06
C ARG A 19 -1.41 3.51 -9.48
N LEU A 20 -2.13 3.87 -8.42
CA LEU A 20 -3.14 3.02 -7.81
C LEU A 20 -4.51 3.60 -8.15
N HIS A 21 -5.34 2.80 -8.78
CA HIS A 21 -6.70 3.18 -9.14
C HIS A 21 -7.63 2.90 -7.98
N CYS A 22 -8.46 3.88 -7.62
CA CYS A 22 -9.52 3.72 -6.62
C CYS A 22 -10.87 3.91 -7.34
N PRO A 23 -11.45 2.84 -7.93
CA PRO A 23 -12.79 2.88 -8.53
C PRO A 23 -13.84 3.42 -7.56
N ALA A 24 -14.93 3.96 -8.09
CA ALA A 24 -15.98 4.57 -7.27
C ALA A 24 -16.67 3.54 -6.35
N GLU A 25 -16.75 2.29 -6.80
CA GLU A 25 -17.36 1.16 -6.09
C GLU A 25 -16.38 0.51 -5.09
N HIS A 26 -15.14 1.00 -5.01
CA HIS A 26 -14.09 0.37 -4.23
C HIS A 26 -14.29 0.62 -2.73
N GLU A 27 -14.48 -0.46 -1.97
CA GLU A 27 -14.67 -0.36 -0.53
C GLU A 27 -13.35 -0.13 0.21
N SER A 28 -13.44 0.55 1.35
CA SER A 28 -12.30 0.74 2.25
C SER A 28 -12.73 0.62 3.69
N MET A 29 -11.82 0.15 4.54
CA MET A 29 -12.07 0.04 5.97
C MET A 29 -11.48 1.24 6.69
N THR A 30 -12.28 1.90 7.51
CA THR A 30 -11.82 2.98 8.39
C THR A 30 -12.02 2.56 9.84
N ILE A 31 -10.96 2.61 10.64
CA ILE A 31 -10.95 2.17 12.04
C ILE A 31 -10.36 3.28 12.89
N VAL A 32 -10.98 3.53 14.04
CA VAL A 32 -10.38 4.31 15.13
C VAL A 32 -10.08 3.35 16.27
N ILE A 33 -8.80 3.22 16.59
CA ILE A 33 -8.32 2.40 17.69
C ILE A 33 -7.95 3.34 18.84
N PRO A 34 -8.67 3.32 19.97
CA PRO A 34 -8.25 4.05 21.16
C PRO A 34 -6.95 3.46 21.70
N ILE A 35 -6.00 4.31 22.06
CA ILE A 35 -4.72 3.94 22.66
C ILE A 35 -4.67 4.58 24.06
N GLU A 36 -4.56 3.76 25.09
CA GLU A 36 -4.60 4.19 26.49
C GLU A 36 -5.82 5.11 26.75
N GLN A 37 -5.63 6.25 27.43
CA GLN A 37 -6.73 7.12 27.87
C GLN A 37 -6.93 8.37 26.99
N LYS A 38 -5.88 8.84 26.30
CA LYS A 38 -5.88 10.14 25.58
C LYS A 38 -5.23 10.08 24.20
N ARG A 39 -5.00 8.88 23.68
CA ARG A 39 -4.34 8.67 22.39
C ARG A 39 -5.23 7.84 21.48
N PHE A 40 -4.97 7.90 20.19
CA PHE A 40 -5.76 7.17 19.20
C PHE A 40 -4.93 6.90 17.96
N TYR A 41 -5.35 5.90 17.21
CA TYR A 41 -4.91 5.67 15.84
C TYR A 41 -6.14 5.60 14.94
N TYR A 42 -6.29 6.63 14.12
CA TYR A 42 -7.23 6.65 13.00
C TYR A 42 -6.52 6.06 11.80
N ASN A 43 -7.15 5.08 11.16
CA ASN A 43 -6.56 4.39 10.04
C ASN A 43 -7.60 4.10 8.97
N ARG A 44 -7.22 4.31 7.71
CA ARG A 44 -7.98 3.89 6.56
C ARG A 44 -7.13 2.97 5.71
N LYS A 45 -7.65 1.76 5.48
CA LYS A 45 -7.06 0.75 4.61
C LYS A 45 -7.91 0.59 3.35
N ILE A 46 -7.29 0.81 2.20
CA ILE A 46 -7.87 0.54 0.88
C ILE A 46 -7.05 -0.59 0.27
N ASN A 47 -7.59 -1.79 0.27
CA ASN A 47 -6.90 -2.98 -0.22
C ASN A 47 -7.26 -3.26 -1.68
N CYS A 48 -6.44 -4.02 -2.39
CA CYS A 48 -6.77 -4.57 -3.72
C CYS A 48 -7.02 -3.51 -4.80
N MET A 49 -6.42 -2.32 -4.68
CA MET A 49 -6.52 -1.28 -5.71
C MET A 49 -5.73 -1.71 -6.96
N PRO A 50 -6.31 -1.70 -8.18
CA PRO A 50 -5.58 -2.00 -9.39
C PRO A 50 -4.35 -1.10 -9.55
N ALA A 51 -3.21 -1.69 -9.84
CA ALA A 51 -1.93 -0.98 -9.95
C ALA A 51 -1.43 -0.98 -11.39
N GLU A 52 -0.92 0.16 -11.84
CA GLU A 52 -0.24 0.29 -13.13
C GLU A 52 1.06 1.07 -13.02
N GLY A 53 1.93 0.87 -13.99
CA GLY A 53 3.16 1.64 -14.13
C GLY A 53 4.39 0.75 -14.26
N GLU A 54 5.51 1.21 -13.74
CA GLU A 54 6.80 0.54 -13.91
C GLU A 54 7.69 0.64 -12.66
N LEU A 55 8.53 -0.38 -12.48
CA LEU A 55 9.54 -0.48 -11.43
C LEU A 55 10.87 -0.91 -12.07
N ARG A 56 11.92 -0.14 -11.79
CA ARG A 56 13.31 -0.46 -12.10
C ARG A 56 14.09 -0.58 -10.80
N TYR A 57 14.85 -1.65 -10.68
CA TYR A 57 15.70 -1.91 -9.52
C TYR A 57 17.02 -2.55 -9.97
N GLY A 58 18.07 -1.73 -10.12
CA GLY A 58 19.25 -2.12 -10.88
C GLY A 58 18.86 -2.53 -12.30
N ASP A 59 19.24 -3.73 -12.70
CA ASP A 59 18.92 -4.31 -14.02
C ASP A 59 17.52 -4.94 -14.09
N PHE A 60 16.83 -5.09 -12.95
CA PHE A 60 15.49 -5.64 -12.92
C PHE A 60 14.47 -4.58 -13.36
N TYR A 61 13.60 -4.96 -14.30
CA TYR A 61 12.49 -4.15 -14.77
C TYR A 61 11.19 -4.95 -14.74
N GLU A 62 10.16 -4.37 -14.13
CA GLU A 62 8.81 -4.94 -14.09
C GLU A 62 7.79 -3.89 -14.52
N ARG A 63 6.87 -4.28 -15.39
CA ARG A 63 5.70 -3.47 -15.76
C ARG A 63 4.47 -3.96 -15.02
N LEU A 64 3.80 -3.04 -14.32
CA LEU A 64 2.57 -3.34 -13.61
C LEU A 64 1.37 -3.12 -14.53
N GLU A 65 0.52 -4.14 -14.61
CA GLU A 65 -0.74 -4.10 -15.37
C GLU A 65 -1.93 -4.17 -14.41
N PRO A 66 -2.95 -3.29 -14.54
CA PRO A 66 -4.10 -3.23 -13.62
C PRO A 66 -4.83 -4.57 -13.39
N ARG A 67 -4.80 -5.47 -14.38
CA ARG A 67 -5.46 -6.78 -14.32
C ARG A 67 -4.66 -7.84 -13.55
N ARG A 68 -3.39 -7.60 -13.28
CA ARG A 68 -2.44 -8.58 -12.74
C ARG A 68 -1.68 -8.05 -11.52
N ALA A 69 -1.71 -6.74 -11.29
CA ALA A 69 -1.07 -6.09 -10.17
C ALA A 69 -2.12 -5.36 -9.32
N ILE A 70 -2.00 -5.52 -8.01
CA ILE A 70 -2.80 -4.84 -7.01
C ILE A 70 -1.89 -4.17 -5.99
N GLY A 71 -2.35 -3.04 -5.45
CA GLY A 71 -1.73 -2.33 -4.35
C GLY A 71 -2.68 -2.15 -3.18
N SER A 72 -2.11 -1.90 -2.02
CA SER A 72 -2.85 -1.55 -0.81
C SER A 72 -2.36 -0.20 -0.30
N LEU A 73 -3.29 0.71 0.00
CA LEU A 73 -3.00 1.98 0.63
C LEU A 73 -3.48 1.93 2.07
N ASP A 74 -2.51 1.97 2.97
CA ASP A 74 -2.71 2.04 4.40
C ASP A 74 -2.22 3.42 4.86
N TRP A 75 -3.15 4.29 5.22
CA TRP A 75 -2.81 5.61 5.74
C TRP A 75 -3.51 5.85 7.06
N GLY A 76 -2.79 6.46 7.98
CA GLY A 76 -3.32 6.72 9.31
C GLY A 76 -2.73 7.96 9.93
N ARG A 77 -3.42 8.42 10.96
CA ARG A 77 -3.04 9.54 11.81
C ARG A 77 -3.32 9.16 13.24
N GLY A 78 -2.42 9.51 14.14
CA GLY A 78 -2.62 9.18 15.54
C GLY A 78 -1.60 9.81 16.46
N VAL A 79 -1.74 9.47 17.73
CA VAL A 79 -0.72 9.63 18.75
C VAL A 79 -0.47 8.22 19.29
N TRP A 80 0.77 7.77 19.25
CA TRP A 80 1.13 6.41 19.67
C TRP A 80 1.70 6.41 21.08
N ALA A 81 1.68 5.25 21.74
CA ALA A 81 2.49 5.05 22.93
C ALA A 81 3.98 5.02 22.54
N TYR A 82 4.85 5.20 23.54
CA TYR A 82 6.31 5.16 23.32
C TYR A 82 6.76 3.86 22.65
N SER A 83 6.14 2.74 23.03
CA SER A 83 6.33 1.44 22.40
C SER A 83 4.97 0.84 22.04
N SER A 84 4.84 0.29 20.85
CA SER A 84 3.60 -0.32 20.35
C SER A 84 3.94 -1.47 19.42
N PHE A 85 3.15 -2.54 19.48
CA PHE A 85 3.25 -3.68 18.59
C PHE A 85 2.01 -3.74 17.68
N TRP A 86 2.22 -4.06 16.40
CA TRP A 86 1.17 -4.05 15.39
C TRP A 86 1.15 -5.37 14.63
N ASN A 87 -0.04 -5.96 14.53
CA ASN A 87 -0.31 -7.01 13.55
C ASN A 87 -0.84 -6.35 12.27
N TRP A 88 -0.21 -6.63 11.14
CA TRP A 88 -0.60 -6.10 9.84
C TRP A 88 -0.85 -7.26 8.87
N ALA A 89 -1.98 -7.21 8.18
CA ALA A 89 -2.31 -8.14 7.11
C ALA A 89 -3.13 -7.43 6.04
N CYS A 90 -2.93 -7.85 4.80
CA CYS A 90 -3.82 -7.59 3.67
C CYS A 90 -4.01 -8.92 2.92
N GLY A 91 -5.17 -9.11 2.30
CA GLY A 91 -5.48 -10.31 1.55
C GLY A 91 -6.29 -10.00 0.31
N TRP A 92 -6.07 -10.81 -0.73
CA TRP A 92 -6.88 -10.82 -1.93
C TRP A 92 -7.23 -12.27 -2.27
N LYS A 93 -8.42 -12.48 -2.84
CA LYS A 93 -8.87 -13.80 -3.28
C LYS A 93 -9.29 -13.70 -4.74
N ASN A 94 -8.71 -14.56 -5.57
CA ASN A 94 -9.22 -14.83 -6.92
C ASN A 94 -10.33 -15.89 -6.81
N ASP A 95 -11.60 -15.49 -6.77
CA ASP A 95 -12.72 -16.45 -6.79
C ASP A 95 -13.40 -16.43 -8.16
N PRO A 96 -13.18 -17.45 -9.01
CA PRO A 96 -13.73 -17.50 -10.36
C PRO A 96 -15.25 -17.72 -10.40
N ARG A 97 -15.93 -17.88 -9.24
CA ARG A 97 -17.38 -18.13 -9.15
C ARG A 97 -18.21 -16.88 -8.88
N VAL A 98 -17.58 -15.71 -8.80
CA VAL A 98 -18.22 -14.42 -8.47
C VAL A 98 -18.34 -13.51 -9.71
N PHE A 99 -18.18 -14.09 -10.90
CA PHE A 99 -18.43 -13.46 -12.21
C PHE A 99 -19.23 -14.42 -13.10
#